data_AF-A0A376NUK1-F1
#
_entry.id   AF-A0A376NUK1-F1
#
_cell.length_a   1.000
_cell.length_b   1.000
_cell.length_c   1.000
_cell.angle_alpha   90.00
_cell.angle_beta   90.00
_cell.angle_gamma   90.00
#
_symmetry.space_group_name_H-M   'P 1'
#
loop_
_entity.id
_entity.type
_entity.pdbx_description
1 polymer ?
#
loop_
_entity_poly.entity_id
_entity_poly.type
_entity_poly.pdbx_seq_one_letter_code
_entity_poly.pdbx_strand_id
1 'polypeptide(L)'
;MNLQHHFLIAMPALQDPIFRRSVVYICEHNTNGAMGIIVNKPLENLKIEGILEKLKITPEPRDESIRLDKPVMLGGPLAEDRGFILHTPPSNFASSIRISDNTVMTTSRDVLETLAPINNRLTYWWLWVMPPGKKVNWNKKFSITRG
;
A
#
# COMPACT_ATOMS: atom_id res chain seq x y z
N MET A 1 23.52 0.61 -3.91
CA MET A 1 22.58 1.69 -4.28
C MET A 1 21.30 1.47 -3.50
N ASN A 2 20.83 2.42 -2.68
CA ASN A 2 19.55 2.32 -1.97
C ASN A 2 18.43 2.81 -2.91
N LEU A 3 17.29 2.11 -2.96
CA LEU A 3 16.14 2.38 -3.83
C LEU A 3 14.89 2.70 -3.01
N GLN A 4 15.00 2.77 -1.69
CA GLN A 4 13.92 3.21 -0.82
C GLN A 4 13.40 4.58 -1.26
N HIS A 5 12.09 4.79 -1.14
CA HIS A 5 11.39 6.00 -1.58
C HIS A 5 11.43 6.26 -3.09
N HIS A 6 11.78 5.26 -3.92
CA HIS A 6 11.72 5.38 -5.38
C HIS A 6 10.52 4.64 -5.98
N PHE A 7 10.16 5.05 -7.19
CA PHE A 7 9.22 4.33 -8.03
C PHE A 7 9.95 3.47 -9.06
N LEU A 8 9.52 2.22 -9.17
CA LEU A 8 9.90 1.31 -10.24
C LEU A 8 8.77 1.25 -11.25
N ILE A 9 9.08 1.56 -12.50
CA ILE A 9 8.12 1.50 -13.60
C ILE A 9 8.37 0.21 -14.36
N ALA A 10 7.33 -0.62 -14.47
CA ALA A 10 7.38 -1.84 -15.25
C ALA A 10 7.59 -1.53 -16.74
N MET A 11 8.57 -2.16 -17.35
CA MET A 11 8.79 -2.05 -18.79
C MET A 11 7.63 -2.70 -19.56
N PRO A 12 7.24 -2.18 -20.74
CA PRO A 12 6.17 -2.75 -21.56
C PRO A 12 6.36 -4.24 -21.92
N ALA A 13 7.61 -4.69 -22.01
CA ALA A 13 7.96 -6.07 -22.32
C ALA A 13 7.73 -7.06 -21.14
N LEU A 14 7.39 -6.56 -19.95
CA LEU A 14 7.15 -7.39 -18.78
C LEU A 14 5.85 -8.20 -18.96
N GLN A 15 6.01 -9.52 -19.10
CA GLN A 15 4.90 -10.47 -19.36
C GLN A 15 4.13 -10.89 -18.10
N ASP A 16 4.64 -10.54 -16.92
CA ASP A 16 4.02 -10.91 -15.65
C ASP A 16 2.71 -10.12 -15.47
N PRO A 17 1.53 -10.78 -15.41
CA PRO A 17 0.25 -10.08 -15.38
C PRO A 17 0.08 -9.18 -14.15
N ILE A 18 0.70 -9.55 -13.03
CA ILE A 18 0.65 -8.78 -11.78
C ILE A 18 1.45 -7.48 -11.93
N PHE A 19 2.53 -7.47 -12.70
CA PHE A 19 3.42 -6.30 -12.84
C PHE A 19 3.35 -5.60 -14.20
N ARG A 20 2.65 -6.16 -15.19
CA ARG A 20 2.48 -5.51 -16.48
C ARG A 20 1.82 -4.15 -16.28
N ARG A 21 2.47 -3.09 -16.76
CA ARG A 21 2.05 -1.68 -16.60
C ARG A 21 1.88 -1.25 -15.13
N SER A 22 2.58 -1.89 -14.19
CA SER A 22 2.55 -1.48 -12.78
C SER A 22 3.58 -0.40 -12.46
N VAL A 23 3.23 0.50 -11.56
CA VAL A 23 4.15 1.39 -10.84
C VAL A 23 4.30 0.84 -9.44
N VAL A 24 5.52 0.54 -9.03
CA VAL A 24 5.82 -0.05 -7.73
C VAL A 24 6.59 0.96 -6.91
N TYR A 25 6.11 1.27 -5.71
CA TYR A 25 6.79 2.13 -4.76
C TYR A 25 7.63 1.30 -3.81
N ILE A 26 8.92 1.64 -3.66
CA ILE A 26 9.85 0.88 -2.81
C ILE A 26 9.83 1.43 -1.39
N CYS A 27 9.33 0.61 -0.48
CA CYS A 27 9.19 0.92 0.93
C CYS A 27 10.47 0.62 1.72
N GLU A 28 11.21 -0.41 1.32
CA GLU A 28 12.46 -0.82 1.95
C GLU A 28 13.43 -1.40 0.91
N HIS A 29 14.72 -1.09 1.01
CA HIS A 29 15.76 -1.72 0.22
C HIS A 29 17.02 -1.93 1.06
N ASN A 30 17.38 -3.19 1.27
CA ASN A 30 18.53 -3.60 2.07
C ASN A 30 19.31 -4.72 1.35
N THR A 31 20.35 -5.27 1.98
CA THR A 31 21.17 -6.35 1.42
C THR A 31 20.41 -7.66 1.18
N ASN A 32 19.30 -7.87 1.87
CA ASN A 32 18.45 -9.06 1.75
C ASN A 32 17.42 -8.92 0.62
N GLY A 33 17.22 -7.72 0.09
CA GLY A 33 16.32 -7.46 -1.03
C GLY A 33 15.58 -6.12 -0.93
N ALA A 34 14.58 -5.96 -1.79
CA ALA A 34 13.69 -4.81 -1.81
C ALA A 34 12.24 -5.23 -1.54
N MET A 35 11.54 -4.43 -0.75
CA MET A 35 10.10 -4.51 -0.52
C MET A 35 9.45 -3.31 -1.19
N GLY A 36 8.44 -3.57 -2.01
CA GLY A 36 7.65 -2.52 -2.64
C GLY A 36 6.21 -2.94 -2.87
N ILE A 37 5.37 -1.95 -3.11
CA ILE A 37 3.93 -2.10 -3.30
C ILE A 37 3.48 -1.46 -4.61
N ILE A 38 2.54 -2.08 -5.32
CA ILE A 38 2.03 -1.56 -6.59
C ILE A 38 1.01 -0.46 -6.32
N VAL A 39 1.23 0.77 -6.80
CA VAL A 39 0.40 1.94 -6.44
C VAL A 39 -0.65 2.31 -7.48
N ASN A 40 -0.74 1.57 -8.60
CA ASN A 40 -1.57 1.97 -9.75
C ASN A 40 -2.50 0.85 -10.26
N LYS A 41 -2.81 -0.14 -9.43
CA LYS A 41 -3.69 -1.27 -9.79
C LYS A 41 -4.83 -1.39 -8.78
N PRO A 42 -6.02 -0.83 -9.05
CA PRO A 42 -7.19 -1.04 -8.19
C PRO A 42 -7.71 -2.48 -8.30
N LEU A 43 -8.19 -3.01 -7.19
CA LEU A 43 -8.98 -4.24 -7.11
C LEU A 43 -10.45 -3.88 -7.36
N GLU A 44 -11.00 -4.32 -8.49
CA GLU A 44 -12.36 -3.95 -8.91
C GLU A 44 -13.44 -4.40 -7.90
N ASN A 45 -13.21 -5.55 -7.23
CA ASN A 45 -14.19 -6.17 -6.34
C ASN A 45 -13.90 -5.94 -4.85
N LEU A 46 -13.00 -5.01 -4.51
CA LEU A 46 -12.64 -4.75 -3.11
C LEU A 46 -12.52 -3.26 -2.85
N LYS A 47 -13.39 -2.76 -1.98
CA LYS A 47 -13.41 -1.37 -1.52
C LYS A 47 -13.00 -1.28 -0.06
N ILE A 48 -12.67 -0.07 0.39
CA ILE A 48 -12.28 0.17 1.79
C ILE A 48 -13.42 -0.21 2.75
N GLU A 49 -14.66 0.15 2.41
CA GLU A 49 -15.85 -0.25 3.19
C GLU A 49 -15.92 -1.76 3.45
N GLY A 50 -15.71 -2.58 2.41
CA GLY A 50 -15.77 -4.03 2.52
C GLY A 50 -14.64 -4.62 3.37
N ILE A 51 -13.49 -3.94 3.49
CA ILE A 51 -12.42 -4.36 4.41
C ILE A 51 -12.80 -4.02 5.85
N LEU A 52 -13.32 -2.82 6.10
CA LEU A 52 -13.75 -2.41 7.44
C LEU A 52 -14.85 -3.34 7.96
N GLU A 53 -15.84 -3.68 7.13
CA GLU A 53 -16.89 -4.65 7.44
C GLU A 53 -16.33 -6.04 7.77
N LYS A 54 -15.44 -6.58 6.90
CA LYS A 54 -14.79 -7.88 7.14
C LYS A 54 -14.02 -7.92 8.44
N LEU A 55 -13.39 -6.81 8.79
CA LEU A 55 -12.65 -6.70 10.04
C LEU A 55 -13.58 -6.45 11.24
N LYS A 56 -14.86 -6.14 11.04
CA LYS A 56 -15.81 -5.70 12.08
C LYS A 56 -15.37 -4.40 12.75
N ILE A 57 -14.79 -3.49 11.97
CA ILE A 57 -14.47 -2.13 12.42
C ILE A 57 -15.72 -1.30 12.15
N THR A 58 -16.45 -0.98 13.21
CA THR A 58 -17.59 -0.10 13.09
C THR A 58 -17.09 1.32 12.87
N PRO A 59 -17.47 1.96 11.76
CA PRO A 59 -17.14 3.33 11.55
C PRO A 59 -17.87 4.24 12.54
N GLU A 60 -17.11 4.92 13.39
CA GLU A 60 -17.55 6.11 14.11
C GLU A 60 -18.02 7.21 13.11
N PRO A 61 -18.70 8.28 13.55
CA PRO A 61 -18.93 9.44 12.71
C PRO A 61 -17.62 9.89 12.05
N ARG A 62 -17.63 10.01 10.71
CA ARG A 62 -16.45 10.30 9.87
C ARG A 62 -16.55 11.68 9.25
N ASP A 63 -15.42 12.26 8.91
CA ASP A 63 -15.39 13.43 8.03
C ASP A 63 -15.92 13.01 6.65
N GLU A 64 -16.91 13.74 6.13
CA GLU A 64 -17.54 13.45 4.83
C GLU A 64 -16.54 13.51 3.66
N SER A 65 -15.38 14.15 3.85
CA SER A 65 -14.29 14.16 2.87
C SER A 65 -13.59 12.81 2.72
N ILE A 66 -13.71 11.90 3.70
CA ILE A 66 -13.12 10.56 3.66
C ILE A 66 -14.06 9.59 2.93
N ARG A 67 -13.83 9.46 1.63
CA ARG A 67 -14.55 8.52 0.77
C ARG A 67 -14.10 7.07 0.98
N LEU A 68 -14.99 6.24 1.53
CA LEU A 68 -14.77 4.80 1.73
C LEU A 68 -15.15 3.92 0.53
N ASP A 69 -15.82 4.49 -0.46
CA ASP A 69 -16.15 3.83 -1.72
C ASP A 69 -14.93 3.72 -2.67
N LYS A 70 -13.77 4.23 -2.22
CA LYS A 70 -12.51 4.10 -2.94
C LYS A 70 -12.10 2.62 -3.08
N PRO A 71 -11.51 2.26 -4.24
CA PRO A 71 -10.99 0.93 -4.46
C PRO A 71 -9.75 0.69 -3.59
N VAL A 72 -9.60 -0.55 -3.16
CA VAL A 72 -8.37 -1.05 -2.55
C VAL A 72 -7.39 -1.34 -3.66
N MET A 73 -6.12 -1.04 -3.45
CA MET A 73 -5.08 -1.27 -4.45
C MET A 73 -4.45 -2.66 -4.27
N LEU A 74 -4.04 -3.27 -5.37
CA LEU A 74 -3.29 -4.52 -5.41
C LEU A 74 -1.88 -4.27 -4.88
N GLY A 75 -1.50 -4.82 -3.72
CA GLY A 75 -0.18 -4.55 -3.14
C GLY A 75 0.98 -5.26 -3.86
N GLY A 76 0.71 -6.42 -4.45
CA GLY A 76 1.72 -7.29 -5.06
C GLY A 76 1.51 -8.76 -4.66
N PRO A 77 2.37 -9.69 -5.10
CA PRO A 77 2.15 -11.13 -4.97
C PRO A 77 2.64 -11.75 -3.65
N LEU A 78 3.10 -10.97 -2.68
CA LEU A 78 3.70 -11.49 -1.45
C LEU A 78 2.73 -11.39 -0.26
N ALA A 79 2.41 -12.51 0.37
CA ALA A 79 1.58 -12.65 1.59
C ALA A 79 0.06 -12.48 1.40
N GLU A 80 -0.69 -13.46 1.90
CA GLU A 80 -2.13 -13.70 1.62
C GLU A 80 -3.06 -12.98 2.60
N ASP A 81 -2.50 -12.48 3.69
CA ASP A 81 -3.22 -12.21 4.94
C ASP A 81 -2.71 -10.93 5.62
N ARG A 82 -1.94 -10.11 4.90
CA ARG A 82 -1.43 -8.82 5.38
C ARG A 82 -1.84 -7.68 4.45
N GLY A 83 -2.47 -6.66 5.03
CA GLY A 83 -2.72 -5.37 4.38
C GLY A 83 -1.60 -4.38 4.66
N PHE A 84 -1.42 -3.44 3.75
CA PHE A 84 -0.48 -2.33 3.92
C PHE A 84 -1.21 -1.01 3.70
N ILE A 85 -0.90 -0.03 4.52
CA ILE A 85 -1.57 1.28 4.51
C ILE A 85 -0.49 2.34 4.38
N LEU A 86 -0.52 3.09 3.28
CA LEU A 86 0.32 4.28 3.17
C LEU A 86 -0.48 5.51 3.58
N HIS A 87 0.11 6.28 4.48
CA HIS A 87 -0.42 7.55 4.96
C HIS A 87 0.72 8.54 5.20
N THR A 88 0.38 9.81 5.32
CA THR A 88 1.30 10.84 5.80
C THR A 88 1.49 10.70 7.32
N PRO A 89 2.56 11.25 7.93
CA PRO A 89 2.66 11.30 9.39
C PRO A 89 1.46 12.03 10.04
N PRO A 90 1.18 11.78 11.35
CA PRO A 90 1.98 11.00 12.30
C PRO A 90 1.96 9.49 12.11
N SER A 91 2.97 8.80 12.67
CA SER A 91 3.20 7.35 12.56
C SER A 91 3.04 6.62 13.90
N ASN A 92 2.15 7.08 14.78
CA ASN A 92 2.02 6.53 16.14
C ASN A 92 1.21 5.21 16.18
N PHE A 93 1.36 4.38 15.15
CA PHE A 93 0.72 3.07 15.05
C PHE A 93 1.69 1.96 15.44
N ALA A 94 1.15 0.87 16.00
CA ALA A 94 1.89 -0.25 16.58
C ALA A 94 2.85 -0.93 15.59
N SER A 95 2.56 -0.90 14.29
CA SER A 95 3.44 -1.45 13.26
C SER A 95 3.55 -0.51 12.07
N SER A 96 4.26 0.59 12.27
CA SER A 96 4.53 1.59 11.25
C SER A 96 6.02 1.70 10.90
N ILE A 97 6.32 1.95 9.63
CA ILE A 97 7.65 2.16 9.08
C ILE A 97 7.62 3.50 8.37
N ARG A 98 8.47 4.43 8.81
CA ARG A 98 8.65 5.71 8.12
C ARG A 98 9.53 5.49 6.90
N ILE A 99 9.00 5.78 5.71
CA ILE A 99 9.72 5.64 4.44
C ILE A 99 10.36 6.97 4.03
N SER A 100 9.64 8.07 4.24
CA SER A 100 10.11 9.44 3.98
C SER A 100 9.48 10.43 4.96
N ASP A 101 9.78 11.72 4.80
CA ASP A 101 9.18 12.75 5.64
C ASP A 101 7.67 12.84 5.50
N ASN A 102 7.13 12.47 4.34
CA ASN A 102 5.70 12.58 4.02
C ASN A 102 5.04 11.22 3.77
N THR A 103 5.75 10.10 3.98
CA THR A 103 5.22 8.77 3.70
C THR A 103 5.58 7.78 4.80
N VAL A 104 4.55 7.19 5.37
CA VAL A 104 4.59 6.15 6.39
C VAL A 104 3.80 4.96 5.88
N MET A 105 4.33 3.77 6.12
CA MET A 105 3.65 2.51 5.84
C MET A 105 3.31 1.81 7.13
N THR A 106 2.04 1.46 7.31
CA THR A 106 1.54 0.77 8.49
C THR A 106 0.93 -0.57 8.11
N THR A 107 1.21 -1.60 8.89
CA THR A 107 0.69 -2.97 8.72
C THR A 107 -0.24 -3.39 9.87
N SER A 108 -0.28 -2.61 10.94
CA SER A 108 -1.19 -2.83 12.06
C SER A 108 -2.62 -2.43 11.70
N ARG A 109 -3.59 -3.00 12.40
CA ARG A 109 -5.03 -2.74 12.17
C ARG A 109 -5.53 -1.47 12.86
N ASP A 110 -4.81 -0.98 13.86
CA ASP A 110 -5.09 0.26 14.60
C ASP A 110 -5.21 1.51 13.70
N VAL A 111 -4.49 1.55 12.57
CA VAL A 111 -4.65 2.63 11.58
C VAL A 111 -6.00 2.56 10.86
N LEU A 112 -6.61 1.39 10.73
CA LEU A 112 -7.96 1.25 10.16
C LEU A 112 -9.04 1.73 11.14
N GLU A 113 -8.76 1.66 12.44
CA GLU A 113 -9.64 2.20 13.48
C GLU A 113 -9.57 3.74 13.50
N THR A 114 -8.45 4.34 13.08
CA THR A 114 -8.30 5.80 12.95
C THR A 114 -8.72 6.37 11.58
N LEU A 115 -8.94 5.52 10.57
CA LEU A 115 -9.65 5.91 9.34
C LEU A 115 -11.13 6.22 9.58
N ALA A 116 -11.70 5.72 10.68
CA ALA A 116 -13.09 5.91 11.02
C ALA A 116 -13.44 7.29 11.64
N PRO A 117 -12.70 7.86 12.60
CA PRO A 117 -13.12 9.09 13.28
C PRO A 117 -12.93 10.39 12.46
N ILE A 118 -13.88 11.33 12.64
CA ILE A 118 -13.92 12.71 12.11
C ILE A 118 -12.63 13.51 12.29
N ASN A 119 -11.85 13.26 13.33
CA ASN A 119 -10.84 14.22 13.78
C ASN A 119 -9.45 14.04 13.17
N ASN A 120 -9.35 13.26 12.09
CA ASN A 120 -8.07 12.83 11.58
C ASN A 120 -7.64 13.60 10.33
N ARG A 121 -6.63 14.47 10.48
CA ARG A 121 -5.98 15.20 9.38
C ARG A 121 -5.02 14.32 8.55
N LEU A 122 -5.01 13.01 8.81
CA LEU A 122 -4.23 12.09 8.01
C LEU A 122 -4.83 12.04 6.60
N THR A 123 -4.07 12.51 5.62
CA THR A 123 -4.43 12.27 4.23
C THR A 123 -4.07 10.82 3.97
N TYR A 124 -5.08 9.97 3.92
CA TYR A 124 -4.92 8.56 3.59
C TYR A 124 -5.00 8.41 2.09
N TRP A 125 -3.87 8.04 1.50
CA TRP A 125 -3.78 7.99 0.05
C TRP A 125 -4.39 6.68 -0.43
N TRP A 126 -3.98 5.50 0.08
CA TRP A 126 -4.55 4.23 -0.37
C TRP A 126 -4.37 3.09 0.66
N LEU A 127 -5.30 2.13 0.64
CA LEU A 127 -5.22 0.86 1.37
C LEU A 127 -4.91 -0.24 0.35
N TRP A 128 -3.91 -1.06 0.62
CA TRP A 128 -3.50 -2.16 -0.24
C TRP A 128 -3.80 -3.52 0.38
N VAL A 129 -4.32 -4.42 -0.46
CA VAL A 129 -4.49 -5.84 -0.14
C VAL A 129 -3.73 -6.67 -1.15
N MET A 130 -3.07 -7.72 -0.68
CA MET A 130 -2.23 -8.58 -1.50
C MET A 130 -2.98 -9.85 -1.90
N PRO A 131 -3.04 -10.21 -3.21
CA PRO A 131 -3.58 -11.48 -3.67
C PRO A 131 -2.63 -12.65 -3.34
N PRO A 132 -3.14 -13.90 -3.32
CA PRO A 132 -2.30 -15.09 -3.15
C PRO A 132 -1.22 -15.21 -4.24
N GLY A 133 0.03 -15.47 -3.84
CA GLY A 133 1.15 -15.48 -4.78
C GLY A 133 2.53 -15.83 -4.23
N LYS A 134 3.45 -16.20 -5.15
CA LYS A 134 4.83 -16.62 -4.86
C LYS A 134 5.80 -15.44 -4.76
N LYS A 135 6.94 -15.67 -4.10
CA LYS A 135 8.05 -14.69 -3.96
C LYS A 135 8.53 -14.15 -5.31
N VAL A 136 8.65 -12.83 -5.42
CA VAL A 136 9.14 -12.16 -6.64
C VAL A 136 10.47 -11.48 -6.39
N ASN A 137 11.45 -11.79 -7.24
CA ASN A 137 12.74 -11.13 -7.26
C ASN A 137 12.66 -9.87 -8.14
N TRP A 138 12.64 -8.71 -7.50
CA TRP A 138 12.45 -7.40 -8.13
C TRP A 138 13.63 -6.95 -9.00
N ASN A 139 14.85 -7.45 -8.75
CA ASN A 139 16.10 -6.95 -9.36
C ASN A 139 16.28 -7.27 -10.85
N LYS A 140 15.38 -8.05 -11.47
CA LYS A 140 15.48 -8.43 -12.90
C LYS A 140 14.31 -7.94 -13.77
N LYS A 141 13.32 -7.22 -13.22
CA LYS A 141 12.02 -6.99 -13.89
C LYS A 141 11.62 -5.52 -14.11
N PHE A 142 12.36 -4.54 -13.58
CA PHE A 142 11.90 -3.13 -13.56
C PHE A 142 12.98 -2.15 -14.00
N SER A 143 12.57 -1.05 -14.64
CA SER A 143 13.41 0.13 -14.86
C SER A 143 13.25 1.07 -13.67
N ILE A 144 14.37 1.46 -13.05
CA ILE A 144 14.40 2.42 -11.96
C ILE A 144 14.19 3.80 -12.56
N THR A 145 13.11 4.47 -12.17
CA THR A 145 12.87 5.87 -12.56
C THR A 145 13.05 6.71 -11.31
N ARG A 146 13.99 7.67 -11.35
CA ARG A 146 14.14 8.65 -10.28
C ARG A 146 13.02 9.68 -10.45
N GLY A 147 12.12 9.74 -9.47
CA GLY A 147 11.13 10.80 -9.32
C GLY A 147 11.61 11.79 -8.29
#